data_AF-A0A7J4RLY4-F1
#
_entry.id   AF-A0A7J4RLY4-F1
#
_cell.length_a   1.000
_cell.length_b   1.000
_cell.length_c   1.000
_cell.angle_alpha   90.00
_cell.angle_beta   90.00
_cell.angle_gamma   90.00
#
_symmetry.space_group_name_H-M   'P 1'
#
loop_
_entity.id
_entity.type
_entity.pdbx_description
1 polymer ?
#
loop_
_entity_poly.entity_id
_entity_poly.type
_entity_poly.pdbx_seq_one_letter_code
_entity_poly.pdbx_strand_id
1 'polypeptide(L)'
;MVDDASEDEIIRERAFRISDKLDIGDLVDTALFDGDDVGSEVNEEVDEAIGELFDPFSDKKSRGAIERDGTVKSAPESDIVTEISVDGERGINWILMGAMILVYSAIGFQIGFVFEPMLASFSLVFLAVVGFFFGERWSSDRRLRVLGITWVIISMKVLYGLSVELQRWGIVGVEGLGAILIVVVCLNIAASYRYEHDAIAAQSTLVLLAIGSTAGSLYGQEGVALMILISTILVHGLAVHRKSGNLAALGIASSNLWIGMHATTKGFEIGELRVMALDRPLLLFVLLLGITALNASMATRFAKEENWFSKGLNVLGL
;
A
#
# COMPACT_ATOMS: atom_id res chain seq x y z
N MET A 1 -3.40 70.76 -63.78
CA MET A 1 -3.11 69.31 -63.80
C MET A 1 -2.95 68.89 -62.35
N VAL A 2 -3.90 68.07 -61.90
CA VAL A 2 -3.94 67.17 -60.73
C VAL A 2 -2.96 67.43 -59.59
N ASP A 3 -3.50 67.85 -58.45
CA ASP A 3 -2.87 67.76 -57.13
C ASP A 3 -3.81 66.93 -56.24
N ASP A 4 -3.44 65.69 -55.97
CA ASP A 4 -4.30 64.69 -55.31
C ASP A 4 -3.46 63.80 -54.37
N ALA A 5 -2.80 64.44 -53.39
CA ALA A 5 -2.00 63.73 -52.38
C ALA A 5 -1.90 64.46 -51.02
N SER A 6 -2.97 65.11 -50.56
CA SER A 6 -2.97 65.79 -49.24
C SER A 6 -4.16 65.47 -48.31
N GLU A 7 -5.01 64.49 -48.64
CA GLU A 7 -6.16 64.15 -47.78
C GLU A 7 -5.90 63.06 -46.72
N ASP A 8 -4.79 62.31 -46.81
CA ASP A 8 -4.59 61.09 -45.99
C ASP A 8 -3.85 61.32 -44.66
N GLU A 9 -3.25 62.49 -44.45
CA GLU A 9 -2.54 62.82 -43.19
C GLU A 9 -3.50 63.45 -42.16
N ILE A 10 -4.52 64.19 -42.61
CA ILE A 10 -5.50 64.88 -41.75
C ILE A 10 -6.52 63.92 -41.11
N ILE A 11 -6.78 62.76 -41.73
CA ILE A 11 -7.69 61.73 -41.18
C ILE A 11 -6.97 60.87 -40.12
N ARG A 12 -5.66 60.67 -40.25
CA ARG A 12 -4.89 59.82 -39.32
C ARG A 12 -4.63 60.49 -37.98
N GLU A 13 -4.48 61.82 -37.96
CA GLU A 13 -4.29 62.58 -36.72
C GLU A 13 -5.59 62.79 -35.92
N ARG A 14 -6.76 62.69 -36.57
CA ARG A 14 -8.08 62.94 -35.94
C ARG A 14 -8.66 61.72 -35.21
N ALA A 15 -8.14 60.52 -35.45
CA ALA A 15 -8.58 59.28 -34.79
C ALA A 15 -7.96 59.04 -33.41
N PHE A 16 -6.90 59.77 -33.03
CA PHE A 16 -6.19 59.58 -31.76
C PHE A 16 -6.41 60.68 -30.70
N ARG A 17 -7.35 61.61 -30.93
CA ARG A 17 -7.73 62.64 -29.94
C ARG A 17 -9.24 62.69 -29.66
N ILE A 18 -9.90 61.54 -29.60
CA ILE A 18 -11.19 61.45 -28.91
C ILE A 18 -10.88 61.34 -27.41
N SER A 19 -10.82 62.54 -26.81
CA SER A 19 -11.36 62.90 -25.50
C SER A 19 -11.50 61.78 -24.48
N ASP A 20 -10.46 61.59 -23.68
CA ASP A 20 -10.46 61.96 -22.25
C ASP A 20 -11.80 62.56 -21.77
N LYS A 21 -12.71 61.69 -21.28
CA LYS A 21 -13.69 61.88 -20.18
C LYS A 21 -14.84 60.85 -20.31
N LEU A 22 -14.54 59.58 -20.06
CA LEU A 22 -15.55 58.63 -19.59
C LEU A 22 -15.27 58.42 -18.11
N ASP A 23 -16.04 59.13 -17.30
CA ASP A 23 -16.00 59.07 -15.85
C ASP A 23 -16.70 57.77 -15.41
N ILE A 24 -15.91 56.70 -15.23
CA ILE A 24 -16.40 55.40 -14.72
C ILE A 24 -16.54 55.45 -13.18
N GLY A 25 -16.36 56.63 -12.56
CA GLY A 25 -16.56 56.83 -11.12
C GLY A 25 -18.01 56.66 -10.66
N ASP A 26 -18.99 56.67 -11.56
CA ASP A 26 -20.43 56.59 -11.22
C ASP A 26 -21.09 55.23 -11.57
N LEU A 27 -20.30 54.24 -12.05
CA LEU A 27 -20.78 52.86 -12.29
C LEU A 27 -20.20 51.85 -11.30
N VAL A 28 -19.47 52.30 -10.29
CA VAL A 28 -19.00 51.46 -9.18
C VAL A 28 -19.41 52.13 -7.89
N ASP A 29 -20.57 51.72 -7.39
CA ASP A 29 -21.03 52.03 -6.05
C ASP A 29 -19.97 51.51 -5.06
N THR A 30 -19.08 52.41 -4.65
CA THR A 30 -17.90 52.09 -3.82
C THR A 30 -18.32 51.87 -2.35
N ALA A 31 -19.62 51.85 -2.07
CA ALA A 31 -20.20 51.53 -0.76
C ALA A 31 -20.51 50.03 -0.55
N LEU A 32 -20.25 49.15 -1.53
CA LEU A 32 -20.40 47.69 -1.38
C LEU A 32 -19.07 46.93 -1.22
N PHE A 33 -17.94 47.63 -1.23
CA PHE A 33 -16.61 47.02 -1.05
C PHE A 33 -15.92 47.37 0.27
N ASP A 34 -16.63 48.04 1.19
CA ASP A 34 -16.21 48.18 2.58
C ASP A 34 -16.97 47.15 3.42
N GLY A 35 -16.50 45.91 3.33
CA GLY A 35 -16.99 44.78 4.09
C GLY A 35 -15.80 43.97 4.53
N ASP A 36 -15.54 43.98 5.82
CA ASP A 36 -14.47 43.30 6.54
C ASP A 36 -13.91 42.05 5.84
N ASP A 37 -12.59 41.99 5.76
CA ASP A 37 -11.79 40.80 5.49
C ASP A 37 -11.95 39.81 6.68
N VAL A 38 -13.18 39.32 6.87
CA VAL A 38 -13.48 38.15 7.67
C VAL A 38 -13.21 36.97 6.76
N GLY A 39 -12.06 36.33 6.97
CA GLY A 39 -11.76 35.00 6.46
C GLY A 39 -12.92 34.06 6.78
N SER A 40 -13.85 33.96 5.84
CA SER A 40 -14.84 32.92 5.79
C SER A 40 -14.14 31.78 5.09
N GLU A 41 -13.64 30.83 5.89
CA GLU A 41 -13.43 29.47 5.42
C GLU A 41 -14.77 28.95 4.92
N VAL A 42 -15.07 29.23 3.65
CA VAL A 42 -16.08 28.46 2.91
C VAL A 42 -15.46 27.08 2.80
N ASN A 43 -15.79 26.24 3.77
CA ASN A 43 -15.52 24.82 3.72
C ASN A 43 -16.39 24.29 2.58
N GLU A 44 -15.89 24.38 1.34
CA GLU A 44 -16.45 23.62 0.25
C GLU A 44 -16.40 22.16 0.68
N GLU A 45 -17.55 21.58 0.98
CA GLU A 45 -17.69 20.12 1.08
C GLU A 45 -17.41 19.57 -0.31
N VAL A 46 -16.12 19.36 -0.59
CA VAL A 46 -15.65 18.67 -1.78
C VAL A 46 -16.20 17.25 -1.70
N ASP A 47 -17.01 16.86 -2.68
CA ASP A 47 -17.46 15.49 -2.84
C ASP A 47 -16.24 14.57 -2.97
N GLU A 48 -15.96 13.83 -1.90
CA GLU A 48 -14.78 12.97 -1.75
C GLU A 48 -14.75 11.82 -2.79
N ALA A 49 -15.82 11.63 -3.57
CA ALA A 49 -15.88 10.64 -4.64
C ALA A 49 -15.28 11.12 -5.98
N ILE A 50 -15.15 12.44 -6.22
CA ILE A 50 -14.71 12.99 -7.51
C ILE A 50 -13.21 13.36 -7.56
N GLY A 51 -12.53 13.43 -6.41
CA GLY A 51 -11.10 13.73 -6.34
C GLY A 51 -10.75 15.19 -6.68
N GLU A 52 -9.48 15.55 -6.54
CA GLU A 52 -9.01 16.91 -6.84
C GLU A 52 -8.90 17.12 -8.36
N LEU A 53 -9.70 18.05 -8.91
CA LEU A 53 -9.55 18.50 -10.29
C LEU A 53 -8.32 19.41 -10.38
N PHE A 54 -7.30 19.00 -11.16
CA PHE A 54 -6.13 19.82 -11.41
C PHE A 54 -6.52 21.10 -12.18
N ASP A 55 -6.39 22.26 -11.53
CA ASP A 55 -6.55 23.56 -12.17
C ASP A 55 -5.18 24.11 -12.59
N PRO A 56 -4.84 24.08 -13.90
CA PRO A 56 -3.57 24.57 -14.44
C PRO A 56 -3.41 26.09 -14.36
N PHE A 57 -4.43 26.83 -13.92
CA PHE A 57 -4.40 28.29 -13.81
C PHE A 57 -4.44 28.79 -12.36
N SER A 58 -4.41 27.88 -11.38
CA SER A 58 -4.30 28.28 -9.97
C SER A 58 -2.87 28.75 -9.67
N ASP A 59 -2.75 29.97 -9.13
CA ASP A 59 -1.49 30.68 -8.83
C ASP A 59 -0.76 30.09 -7.60
N LYS A 60 -0.71 28.76 -7.47
CA LYS A 60 0.05 28.08 -6.42
C LYS A 60 1.53 28.16 -6.78
N LYS A 61 2.27 28.98 -6.01
CA LYS A 61 3.73 29.17 -6.06
C LYS A 61 4.46 27.88 -6.48
N SER A 62 4.99 27.87 -7.69
CA SER A 62 5.78 26.76 -8.23
C SER A 62 7.03 26.52 -7.38
N ARG A 63 7.42 25.25 -7.23
CA ARG A 63 8.63 24.88 -6.48
C ARG A 63 9.87 25.43 -7.20
N GLY A 64 10.78 26.07 -6.45
CA GLY A 64 11.94 26.75 -7.04
C GLY A 64 11.66 28.17 -7.56
N ALA A 65 10.47 28.74 -7.35
CA ALA A 65 10.21 30.14 -7.68
C ALA A 65 11.11 31.08 -6.85
N ILE A 66 11.82 31.96 -7.55
CA ILE A 66 12.67 32.99 -6.96
C ILE A 66 11.74 34.14 -6.53
N GLU A 67 11.66 34.40 -5.23
CA GLU A 67 10.89 35.55 -4.73
C GLU A 67 11.56 36.87 -5.15
N ARG A 68 10.82 37.98 -5.13
CA ARG A 68 11.34 39.30 -5.55
C ARG A 68 12.59 39.75 -4.76
N ASP A 69 12.83 39.15 -3.60
CA ASP A 69 14.00 39.37 -2.74
C ASP A 69 15.22 38.48 -3.09
N GLY A 70 15.11 37.64 -4.12
CA GLY A 70 16.16 36.72 -4.55
C GLY A 70 16.26 35.44 -3.70
N THR A 71 15.37 35.24 -2.73
CA THR A 71 15.32 34.02 -1.92
C THR A 71 14.47 32.95 -2.57
N VAL A 72 14.83 31.69 -2.32
CA VAL A 72 14.10 30.51 -2.81
C VAL A 72 13.61 29.75 -1.59
N LYS A 73 12.30 29.76 -1.35
CA LYS A 73 11.68 29.12 -0.17
C LYS A 73 11.51 27.60 -0.31
N SER A 74 11.49 27.09 -1.54
CA SER A 74 11.31 25.67 -1.84
C SER A 74 12.37 25.21 -2.83
N ALA A 75 13.02 24.07 -2.54
CA ALA A 75 14.04 23.52 -3.42
C ALA A 75 13.48 23.34 -4.86
N PRO A 76 14.29 23.57 -5.90
CA PRO A 76 13.88 23.33 -7.29
C PRO A 76 13.47 21.86 -7.49
N GLU A 77 12.58 21.62 -8.44
CA GLU A 77 12.25 20.26 -8.86
C GLU A 77 13.53 19.54 -9.34
N SER A 78 13.71 18.28 -8.92
CA SER A 78 14.85 17.47 -9.32
C SER A 78 14.79 17.18 -10.81
N ASP A 79 15.94 17.24 -11.50
CA ASP A 79 16.03 16.88 -12.91
C ASP A 79 15.55 15.44 -13.14
N ILE A 80 14.80 15.22 -14.22
CA ILE A 80 14.27 13.94 -14.69
C ILE A 80 15.38 12.89 -14.73
N VAL A 81 16.61 13.25 -15.15
CA VAL A 81 17.74 12.31 -15.20
C VAL A 81 18.17 11.86 -13.80
N THR A 82 18.15 12.78 -12.83
CA THR A 82 18.47 12.48 -11.43
C THR A 82 17.38 11.62 -10.81
N GLU A 83 16.10 11.94 -11.09
CA GLU A 83 14.95 11.16 -10.61
C GLU A 83 14.98 9.73 -11.17
N ILE A 84 15.17 9.55 -12.48
CA ILE A 84 15.31 8.22 -13.12
C ILE A 84 16.49 7.44 -12.52
N SER A 85 17.60 8.11 -12.20
CA SER A 85 18.76 7.44 -11.59
C SER A 85 18.47 6.98 -10.16
N VAL A 86 17.82 7.82 -9.36
CA VAL A 86 17.44 7.50 -7.97
C VAL A 86 16.38 6.40 -7.95
N ASP A 87 15.39 6.45 -8.83
CA ASP A 87 14.36 5.41 -8.93
C ASP A 87 14.89 4.11 -9.53
N GLY A 88 15.86 4.19 -10.45
CA GLY A 88 16.63 3.03 -10.92
C GLY A 88 17.39 2.34 -9.79
N GLU A 89 18.11 3.10 -8.95
CA GLU A 89 18.82 2.55 -7.78
C GLU A 89 17.85 1.90 -6.79
N ARG A 90 16.71 2.55 -6.51
CA ARG A 90 15.64 1.99 -5.68
C ARG A 90 15.12 0.69 -6.29
N GLY A 91 14.79 0.67 -7.57
CA GLY A 91 14.29 -0.51 -8.28
C GLY A 91 15.26 -1.70 -8.23
N ILE A 92 16.55 -1.46 -8.46
CA ILE A 92 17.60 -2.48 -8.36
C ILE A 92 17.65 -3.07 -6.94
N ASN A 93 17.53 -2.23 -5.91
CA ASN A 93 17.52 -2.69 -4.52
C ASN A 93 16.33 -3.61 -4.21
N TRP A 94 15.13 -3.30 -4.73
CA TRP A 94 13.95 -4.17 -4.59
C TRP A 94 14.09 -5.51 -5.32
N ILE A 95 14.62 -5.50 -6.54
CA ILE A 95 14.88 -6.72 -7.32
C ILE A 95 15.92 -7.60 -6.60
N LEU A 96 16.99 -7.00 -6.10
CA LEU A 96 18.05 -7.72 -5.38
C LEU A 96 17.51 -8.36 -4.10
N MET A 97 16.67 -7.64 -3.34
CA MET A 97 15.98 -8.19 -2.19
C MET A 97 15.13 -9.41 -2.58
N GLY A 98 14.31 -9.31 -3.62
CA GLY A 98 13.48 -10.40 -4.12
C GLY A 98 14.31 -11.63 -4.52
N ALA A 99 15.41 -11.42 -5.24
CA ALA A 99 16.34 -12.47 -5.64
C ALA A 99 16.99 -13.14 -4.41
N MET A 100 17.42 -12.36 -3.42
CA MET A 100 18.00 -12.89 -2.19
C MET A 100 16.98 -13.76 -1.43
N ILE A 101 15.74 -13.29 -1.30
CA ILE A 101 14.67 -14.07 -0.67
C ILE A 101 14.47 -15.40 -1.41
N LEU A 102 14.47 -15.39 -2.74
CA LEU A 102 14.29 -16.59 -3.55
C LEU A 102 15.44 -17.59 -3.34
N VAL A 103 16.69 -17.15 -3.45
CA VAL A 103 17.87 -18.01 -3.27
C VAL A 103 17.89 -18.65 -1.89
N TYR A 104 17.69 -17.87 -0.83
CA TYR A 104 17.67 -18.43 0.52
C TYR A 104 16.45 -19.30 0.79
N SER A 105 15.30 -19.00 0.17
CA SER A 105 14.12 -19.88 0.22
C SER A 105 14.43 -21.24 -0.43
N ALA A 106 15.15 -21.24 -1.56
CA ALA A 106 15.55 -22.47 -2.25
C ALA A 106 16.56 -23.28 -1.41
N ILE A 107 17.50 -22.61 -0.74
CA ILE A 107 18.43 -23.27 0.21
C ILE A 107 17.65 -23.91 1.36
N GLY A 108 16.69 -23.19 1.97
CA GLY A 108 15.85 -23.74 3.03
C GLY A 108 15.06 -24.98 2.58
N PHE A 109 14.45 -24.90 1.40
CA PHE A 109 13.77 -26.05 0.79
C PHE A 109 14.72 -27.23 0.55
N GLN A 110 15.92 -26.99 0.03
CA GLN A 110 16.91 -28.04 -0.23
C GLN A 110 17.35 -28.73 1.07
N ILE A 111 17.58 -27.96 2.15
CA ILE A 111 17.89 -28.51 3.48
C ILE A 111 16.75 -29.42 3.95
N GLY A 112 15.50 -28.96 3.82
CA GLY A 112 14.32 -29.73 4.22
C GLY A 112 14.12 -31.02 3.41
N PHE A 113 14.53 -31.01 2.14
CA PHE A 113 14.33 -32.16 1.25
C PHE A 113 15.47 -33.18 1.29
N VAL A 114 16.73 -32.72 1.40
CA VAL A 114 17.91 -33.58 1.24
C VAL A 114 18.42 -34.14 2.56
N PHE A 115 18.35 -33.38 3.64
CA PHE A 115 18.94 -33.80 4.92
C PHE A 115 17.98 -34.71 5.70
N GLU A 116 18.55 -35.52 6.60
CA GLU A 116 17.76 -36.28 7.56
C GLU A 116 16.97 -35.32 8.51
N PRO A 117 15.76 -35.69 8.96
CA PRO A 117 14.86 -34.78 9.68
C PRO A 117 15.49 -34.05 10.88
N MET A 118 16.32 -34.74 11.67
CA MET A 118 16.98 -34.15 12.84
C MET A 118 18.02 -33.10 12.43
N LEU A 119 18.87 -33.43 11.44
CA LEU A 119 19.91 -32.52 10.94
C LEU A 119 19.31 -31.33 10.19
N ALA A 120 18.25 -31.59 9.41
CA ALA A 120 17.50 -30.57 8.69
C ALA A 120 16.84 -29.58 9.66
N SER A 121 16.16 -30.07 10.70
CA SER A 121 15.56 -29.24 11.75
C SER A 121 16.60 -28.31 12.40
N PHE A 122 17.73 -28.86 12.84
CA PHE A 122 18.80 -28.07 13.44
C PHE A 122 19.35 -27.02 12.48
N SER A 123 19.58 -27.39 11.22
CA SER A 123 20.11 -26.50 10.20
C SER A 123 19.16 -25.35 9.86
N LEU A 124 17.85 -25.63 9.77
CA LEU A 124 16.83 -24.61 9.51
C LEU A 124 16.65 -23.66 10.70
N VAL A 125 16.65 -24.17 11.93
CA VAL A 125 16.66 -23.34 13.13
C VAL A 125 17.91 -22.46 13.18
N PHE A 126 19.08 -23.03 12.91
CA PHE A 126 20.34 -22.29 12.85
C PHE A 126 20.29 -21.18 11.79
N LEU A 127 19.81 -21.49 10.58
CA LEU A 127 19.66 -20.52 9.50
C LEU A 127 18.70 -19.38 9.88
N ALA A 128 17.57 -19.71 10.51
CA ALA A 128 16.62 -18.70 11.00
C ALA A 128 17.24 -17.79 12.08
N VAL A 129 17.96 -18.37 13.05
CA VAL A 129 18.64 -17.61 14.12
C VAL A 129 19.72 -16.69 13.54
N VAL A 130 20.55 -17.20 12.63
CA VAL A 130 21.58 -16.40 11.94
C VAL A 130 20.93 -15.27 11.14
N GLY A 131 19.80 -15.54 10.47
CA GLY A 131 19.08 -14.51 9.74
C GLY A 131 18.49 -13.44 10.67
N PHE A 132 17.90 -13.79 11.81
CA PHE A 132 17.44 -12.79 12.78
C PHE A 132 18.61 -11.99 13.37
N PHE A 133 19.75 -12.62 13.62
CA PHE A 133 20.94 -11.95 14.11
C PHE A 133 21.40 -10.85 13.13
N PHE A 134 21.49 -11.18 11.84
CA PHE A 134 21.79 -10.21 10.80
C PHE A 134 20.70 -9.14 10.65
N GLY A 135 19.43 -9.55 10.77
CA GLY A 135 18.28 -8.66 10.75
C GLY A 135 18.37 -7.57 11.81
N GLU A 136 18.59 -7.95 13.07
CA GLU A 136 18.73 -7.03 14.20
C GLU A 136 19.99 -6.16 14.05
N ARG A 137 21.13 -6.76 13.67
CA ARG A 137 22.40 -6.06 13.54
C ARG A 137 22.40 -4.97 12.47
N TRP A 138 21.71 -5.21 11.36
CA TRP A 138 21.68 -4.31 10.21
C TRP A 138 20.46 -3.39 10.17
N SER A 139 19.33 -3.76 10.79
CA SER A 139 18.14 -2.90 10.87
C SER A 139 18.40 -1.59 11.63
N SER A 140 19.34 -1.62 12.59
CA SER A 140 19.72 -0.43 13.37
C SER A 140 20.35 0.68 12.52
N ASP A 141 20.99 0.36 11.38
CA ASP A 141 21.56 1.36 10.48
C ASP A 141 20.56 1.71 9.36
N ARG A 142 20.34 3.02 9.13
CA ARG A 142 19.42 3.52 8.09
C ARG A 142 19.80 3.03 6.68
N ARG A 143 21.10 2.89 6.38
CA ARG A 143 21.56 2.46 5.04
C ARG A 143 21.36 0.96 4.83
N LEU A 144 21.51 0.17 5.88
CA LEU A 144 21.40 -1.29 5.83
C LEU A 144 20.01 -1.78 6.26
N ARG A 145 19.08 -0.88 6.59
CA ARG A 145 17.76 -1.21 7.09
C ARG A 145 17.01 -2.16 6.16
N VAL A 146 17.01 -1.89 4.85
CA VAL A 146 16.34 -2.75 3.85
C VAL A 146 16.95 -4.15 3.84
N LEU A 147 18.28 -4.25 3.90
CA LEU A 147 18.97 -5.53 3.99
C LEU A 147 18.62 -6.28 5.29
N GLY A 148 18.64 -5.58 6.43
CA GLY A 148 18.24 -6.15 7.73
C GLY A 148 16.81 -6.67 7.71
N ILE A 149 15.86 -5.88 7.20
CA ILE A 149 14.46 -6.31 7.03
C ILE A 149 14.37 -7.52 6.11
N THR A 150 15.18 -7.59 5.04
CA THR A 150 15.19 -8.76 4.16
C THR A 150 15.61 -10.02 4.89
N TRP A 151 16.62 -9.94 5.76
CA TRP A 151 17.03 -11.07 6.58
C TRP A 151 15.97 -11.52 7.57
N VAL A 152 15.21 -10.58 8.14
CA VAL A 152 14.03 -10.89 8.97
C VAL A 152 12.96 -11.64 8.17
N ILE A 153 12.66 -11.16 6.95
CA ILE A 153 11.69 -11.78 6.03
C ILE A 153 12.12 -13.22 5.68
N ILE A 154 13.40 -13.43 5.35
CA ILE A 154 13.96 -14.75 5.07
C ILE A 154 13.82 -15.66 6.29
N SER A 155 14.18 -15.16 7.47
CA SER A 155 14.13 -15.94 8.72
C SER A 155 12.71 -16.39 9.06
N MET A 156 11.73 -15.49 8.92
CA MET A 156 10.31 -15.82 9.09
C MET A 156 9.86 -16.88 8.09
N LYS A 157 10.25 -16.76 6.82
CA LYS A 157 9.92 -17.75 5.80
C LYS A 157 10.55 -19.12 6.07
N VAL A 158 11.78 -19.15 6.57
CA VAL A 158 12.45 -20.38 7.02
C VAL A 158 11.71 -21.01 8.20
N LEU A 159 11.23 -20.22 9.16
CA LEU A 159 10.43 -20.74 10.29
C LEU A 159 9.07 -21.31 9.86
N TYR A 160 8.38 -20.64 8.93
CA TYR A 160 7.15 -21.19 8.34
C TYR A 160 7.44 -22.50 7.58
N GLY A 161 8.51 -22.52 6.78
CA GLY A 161 8.97 -23.73 6.10
C GLY A 161 9.27 -24.86 7.06
N LEU A 162 10.05 -24.60 8.11
CA LEU A 162 10.35 -25.57 9.17
C LEU A 162 9.07 -26.13 9.79
N SER A 163 8.07 -25.29 10.06
CA SER A 163 6.80 -25.75 10.64
C SER A 163 6.14 -26.81 9.75
N VAL A 164 6.07 -26.55 8.44
CA VAL A 164 5.53 -27.49 7.45
C VAL A 164 6.41 -28.74 7.34
N GLU A 165 7.73 -28.59 7.35
CA GLU A 165 8.67 -29.72 7.27
C GLU A 165 8.58 -30.65 8.50
N LEU A 166 8.42 -30.11 9.70
CA LEU A 166 8.19 -30.89 10.92
C LEU A 166 6.95 -31.79 10.80
N GLN A 167 5.91 -31.30 10.13
CA GLN A 167 4.71 -32.08 9.86
C GLN A 167 4.95 -33.14 8.78
N ARG A 168 5.61 -32.76 7.67
CA ARG A 168 5.99 -33.69 6.59
C ARG A 168 6.86 -34.85 7.10
N TRP A 169 7.75 -34.61 8.05
CA TRP A 169 8.60 -35.64 8.66
C TRP A 169 7.89 -36.49 9.72
N GLY A 170 6.61 -36.21 10.02
CA GLY A 170 5.84 -36.93 11.03
C GLY A 170 6.26 -36.63 12.48
N ILE A 171 7.05 -35.57 12.71
CA ILE A 171 7.44 -35.14 14.07
C ILE A 171 6.25 -34.50 14.77
N VAL A 172 5.39 -33.81 14.01
CA VAL A 172 4.21 -33.11 14.53
C VAL A 172 2.98 -33.48 13.68
N GLY A 173 1.84 -33.73 14.34
CA GLY A 173 0.57 -33.95 13.63
C GLY A 173 -0.03 -32.67 13.06
N VAL A 174 -1.15 -32.77 12.33
CA VAL A 174 -1.85 -31.63 11.71
C VAL A 174 -2.27 -30.57 12.75
N GLU A 175 -2.75 -31.00 13.91
CA GLU A 175 -3.13 -30.10 15.00
C GLU A 175 -1.92 -29.32 15.54
N GLY A 176 -0.78 -30.00 15.69
CA GLY A 176 0.44 -29.38 16.14
C GLY A 176 1.06 -28.44 15.10
N LEU A 177 0.92 -28.74 13.80
CA LEU A 177 1.29 -27.83 12.72
C LEU A 177 0.49 -26.51 12.84
N GLY A 178 -0.83 -26.61 13.01
CA GLY A 178 -1.69 -25.44 13.20
C GLY A 178 -1.26 -24.61 14.41
N ALA A 179 -1.00 -25.25 15.55
CA ALA A 179 -0.54 -24.58 16.76
C ALA A 179 0.82 -23.88 16.56
N ILE A 180 1.80 -24.57 15.95
CA ILE A 180 3.13 -23.99 15.67
C ILE A 180 2.98 -22.81 14.70
N LEU A 181 2.21 -22.95 13.63
CA LEU A 181 2.02 -21.87 12.66
C LEU A 181 1.36 -20.64 13.28
N ILE A 182 0.39 -20.81 14.20
CA ILE A 182 -0.19 -19.69 14.96
C ILE A 182 0.89 -19.00 15.81
N VAL A 183 1.74 -19.76 16.49
CA VAL A 183 2.87 -19.19 17.27
C VAL A 183 3.82 -18.42 16.36
N VAL A 184 4.17 -18.95 15.18
CA VAL A 184 5.04 -18.26 14.21
C VAL A 184 4.34 -17.02 13.63
N VAL A 185 3.02 -17.04 13.41
CA VAL A 185 2.24 -15.86 13.02
C VAL A 185 2.31 -14.78 14.11
N CYS A 186 2.14 -15.14 15.38
CA CYS A 186 2.30 -14.20 16.49
C CYS A 186 3.72 -13.60 16.55
N LEU A 187 4.75 -14.44 16.36
CA LEU A 187 6.14 -14.00 16.27
C LEU A 187 6.33 -13.03 15.10
N ASN A 188 5.70 -13.30 13.95
CA ASN A 188 5.78 -12.47 12.76
C ASN A 188 5.11 -11.11 12.97
N ILE A 189 3.93 -11.08 13.59
CA ILE A 189 3.27 -9.82 13.99
C ILE A 189 4.18 -9.02 14.94
N ALA A 190 4.76 -9.67 15.95
CA ALA A 190 5.71 -9.01 16.87
C ALA A 190 6.94 -8.46 16.14
N ALA A 191 7.50 -9.21 15.18
CA ALA A 191 8.59 -8.73 14.33
C ALA A 191 8.15 -7.54 13.47
N SER A 192 6.93 -7.56 12.93
CA SER A 192 6.41 -6.44 12.14
C SER A 192 6.33 -5.14 12.96
N TYR A 193 6.03 -5.24 14.25
CA TYR A 193 6.08 -4.10 15.18
C TYR A 193 7.52 -3.69 15.51
N ARG A 194 8.41 -4.65 15.73
CA ARG A 194 9.83 -4.38 16.05
C ARG A 194 10.57 -3.66 14.92
N TYR A 195 10.28 -4.04 13.68
CA TYR A 195 10.97 -3.56 12.48
C TYR A 195 10.16 -2.56 11.64
N GLU A 196 8.94 -2.22 12.08
CA GLU A 196 8.03 -1.24 11.48
C GLU A 196 7.84 -1.41 9.96
N HIS A 197 7.74 -2.66 9.48
CA HIS A 197 7.65 -2.95 8.05
C HIS A 197 6.37 -3.68 7.65
N ASP A 198 5.65 -3.13 6.67
CA ASP A 198 4.36 -3.66 6.19
C ASP A 198 4.50 -5.02 5.51
N ALA A 199 5.60 -5.26 4.80
CA ALA A 199 5.82 -6.54 4.13
C ALA A 199 5.95 -7.71 5.11
N ILE A 200 6.47 -7.48 6.33
CA ILE A 200 6.53 -8.53 7.36
C ILE A 200 5.09 -8.86 7.80
N ALA A 201 4.33 -7.83 8.19
CA ALA A 201 2.93 -7.97 8.57
C ALA A 201 2.07 -8.65 7.48
N ALA A 202 2.27 -8.31 6.22
CA ALA A 202 1.59 -8.92 5.08
C ALA A 202 1.80 -10.44 4.99
N GLN A 203 2.97 -10.95 5.36
CA GLN A 203 3.22 -12.39 5.40
C GLN A 203 2.33 -13.10 6.41
N SER A 204 2.15 -12.49 7.60
CA SER A 204 1.28 -13.07 8.62
C SER A 204 -0.17 -13.20 8.14
N THR A 205 -0.67 -12.24 7.36
CA THR A 205 -1.99 -12.30 6.71
C THR A 205 -2.12 -13.53 5.80
N LEU A 206 -1.16 -13.71 4.88
CA LEU A 206 -1.21 -14.81 3.91
C LEU A 206 -1.13 -16.16 4.61
N VAL A 207 -0.28 -16.27 5.62
CA VAL A 207 -0.16 -17.52 6.40
C VAL A 207 -1.41 -17.78 7.23
N LEU A 208 -1.95 -16.77 7.90
CA LEU A 208 -3.15 -16.93 8.71
C LEU A 208 -4.37 -17.34 7.87
N LEU A 209 -4.49 -16.78 6.67
CA LEU A 209 -5.50 -17.21 5.69
C LEU A 209 -5.30 -18.67 5.25
N ALA A 210 -4.06 -19.09 4.99
CA ALA A 210 -3.75 -20.48 4.67
C ALA A 210 -4.11 -21.44 5.82
N ILE A 211 -3.78 -21.09 7.07
CA ILE A 211 -4.21 -21.86 8.26
C ILE A 211 -5.75 -21.86 8.37
N GLY A 212 -6.39 -20.72 8.10
CA GLY A 212 -7.85 -20.60 8.15
C GLY A 212 -8.57 -21.49 7.14
N SER A 213 -8.01 -21.65 5.94
CA SER A 213 -8.54 -22.59 4.93
C SER A 213 -8.46 -24.04 5.37
N THR A 214 -7.43 -24.41 6.13
CA THR A 214 -7.17 -25.79 6.55
C THR A 214 -7.90 -26.14 7.84
N ALA A 215 -8.33 -25.14 8.62
CA ALA A 215 -9.21 -25.30 9.77
C ALA A 215 -10.53 -26.02 9.41
N GLY A 216 -10.95 -25.98 8.14
CA GLY A 216 -12.09 -26.76 7.66
C GLY A 216 -11.95 -28.27 7.86
N SER A 217 -10.74 -28.80 7.82
CA SER A 217 -10.51 -30.23 8.09
C SER A 217 -10.93 -30.67 9.49
N LEU A 218 -10.84 -29.77 10.48
CA LEU A 218 -11.15 -30.02 11.89
C LEU A 218 -12.57 -29.56 12.26
N TYR A 219 -12.99 -28.42 11.71
CA TYR A 219 -14.19 -27.69 12.17
C TYR A 219 -15.24 -27.46 11.07
N GLY A 220 -15.05 -28.05 9.88
CA GLY A 220 -15.96 -27.92 8.75
C GLY A 220 -16.07 -26.50 8.18
N GLN A 221 -17.15 -26.24 7.45
CA GLN A 221 -17.39 -24.94 6.79
C GLN A 221 -17.48 -23.77 7.79
N GLU A 222 -18.00 -24.04 9.00
CA GLU A 222 -18.11 -23.05 10.08
C GLU A 222 -16.74 -22.59 10.57
N GLY A 223 -15.80 -23.52 10.74
CA GLY A 223 -14.42 -23.19 11.11
C GLY A 223 -13.71 -22.35 10.05
N VAL A 224 -13.88 -22.67 8.76
CA VAL A 224 -13.31 -21.87 7.66
C VAL A 224 -13.84 -20.43 7.71
N ALA A 225 -15.17 -20.27 7.79
CA ALA A 225 -15.78 -18.94 7.83
C ALA A 225 -15.36 -18.14 9.06
N LEU A 226 -15.33 -18.77 10.24
CA LEU A 226 -14.86 -18.14 11.47
C LEU A 226 -13.40 -17.70 11.36
N MET A 227 -12.54 -18.55 10.82
CA MET A 227 -11.12 -18.22 10.65
C MET A 227 -10.88 -17.12 9.62
N ILE A 228 -11.63 -17.09 8.51
CA ILE A 228 -11.59 -15.96 7.56
C ILE A 228 -11.98 -14.66 8.24
N LEU A 229 -13.04 -14.68 9.05
CA LEU A 229 -13.49 -13.51 9.80
C LEU A 229 -12.44 -13.03 10.80
N ILE A 230 -11.90 -13.93 11.63
CA ILE A 230 -10.85 -13.62 12.60
C ILE A 230 -9.60 -13.06 11.89
N SER A 231 -9.18 -13.70 10.80
CA SER A 231 -8.01 -13.27 10.03
C SER A 231 -8.22 -11.86 9.48
N THR A 232 -9.40 -11.58 8.92
CA THR A 232 -9.73 -10.28 8.34
C THR A 232 -9.75 -9.19 9.42
N ILE A 233 -10.37 -9.46 10.58
CA ILE A 233 -10.38 -8.54 11.71
C ILE A 233 -8.96 -8.26 12.20
N LEU A 234 -8.11 -9.28 12.30
CA LEU A 234 -6.74 -9.13 12.77
C LEU A 234 -5.91 -8.25 11.83
N VAL A 235 -6.03 -8.47 10.52
CA VAL A 235 -5.31 -7.69 9.50
C VAL A 235 -5.79 -6.24 9.45
N HIS A 236 -7.10 -6.01 9.51
CA HIS A 236 -7.65 -4.67 9.58
C HIS A 236 -7.29 -3.97 10.89
N GLY A 237 -7.29 -4.69 12.01
CA GLY A 237 -6.82 -4.18 13.30
C GLY A 237 -5.36 -3.74 13.24
N LEU A 238 -4.51 -4.53 12.59
CA LEU A 238 -3.11 -4.19 12.36
C LEU A 238 -2.95 -2.96 11.46
N ALA A 239 -3.73 -2.88 10.37
CA ALA A 239 -3.76 -1.73 9.47
C ALA A 239 -4.17 -0.44 10.20
N VAL A 240 -5.22 -0.52 11.03
CA VAL A 240 -5.69 0.59 11.89
C VAL A 240 -4.61 1.02 12.87
N HIS A 241 -4.03 0.07 13.61
CA HIS A 241 -3.03 0.38 14.62
C HIS A 241 -1.77 1.00 14.01
N ARG A 242 -1.37 0.53 12.83
CA ARG A 242 -0.17 1.01 12.13
C ARG A 242 -0.42 2.19 11.20
N LYS A 243 -1.67 2.63 11.04
CA LYS A 243 -2.09 3.62 10.04
C LYS A 243 -1.50 3.32 8.65
N SER A 244 -1.63 2.08 8.20
CA SER A 244 -1.05 1.62 6.93
C SER A 244 -2.12 1.38 5.87
N GLY A 245 -2.13 2.21 4.82
CA GLY A 245 -2.93 2.01 3.62
C GLY A 245 -2.57 0.71 2.87
N ASN A 246 -1.30 0.29 2.91
CA ASN A 246 -0.86 -0.98 2.30
C ASN A 246 -1.54 -2.19 2.96
N LEU A 247 -1.57 -2.23 4.29
CA LEU A 247 -2.19 -3.32 5.05
C LEU A 247 -3.72 -3.29 4.93
N ALA A 248 -4.32 -2.11 4.87
CA ALA A 248 -5.76 -1.96 4.62
C ALA A 248 -6.13 -2.51 3.23
N ALA A 249 -5.42 -2.08 2.18
CA ALA A 249 -5.63 -2.57 0.82
C ALA A 249 -5.40 -4.08 0.71
N LEU A 250 -4.37 -4.61 1.38
CA LEU A 250 -4.12 -6.05 1.43
C LEU A 250 -5.25 -6.81 2.12
N GLY A 251 -5.76 -6.31 3.26
CA GLY A 251 -6.88 -6.91 3.98
C GLY A 251 -8.14 -7.00 3.12
N ILE A 252 -8.47 -5.92 2.42
CA ILE A 252 -9.61 -5.87 1.50
C ILE A 252 -9.42 -6.86 0.34
N ALA A 253 -8.27 -6.82 -0.35
CA ALA A 253 -8.01 -7.67 -1.49
C ALA A 253 -7.98 -9.16 -1.11
N SER A 254 -7.26 -9.49 -0.03
CA SER A 254 -7.08 -10.87 0.43
C SER A 254 -8.38 -11.49 0.95
N SER A 255 -9.17 -10.76 1.75
CA SER A 255 -10.44 -11.27 2.28
C SER A 255 -11.46 -11.57 1.16
N ASN A 256 -11.57 -10.70 0.16
CA ASN A 256 -12.41 -10.93 -1.01
C ASN A 256 -11.93 -12.12 -1.86
N LEU A 257 -10.62 -12.19 -2.12
CA LEU A 257 -10.02 -13.30 -2.87
C LEU A 257 -10.28 -14.64 -2.16
N TRP A 258 -10.14 -14.67 -0.84
CA TRP A 258 -10.27 -15.89 -0.06
C TRP A 258 -11.71 -16.40 0.00
N ILE A 259 -12.67 -15.51 0.26
CA ILE A 259 -14.09 -15.87 0.19
C ILE A 259 -14.43 -16.34 -1.22
N GLY A 260 -13.98 -15.61 -2.25
CA GLY A 260 -14.16 -15.99 -3.65
C GLY A 260 -13.63 -17.40 -3.96
N MET A 261 -12.43 -17.73 -3.49
CA MET A 261 -11.84 -19.07 -3.64
C MET A 261 -12.74 -20.14 -3.01
N HIS A 262 -13.17 -19.95 -1.76
CA HIS A 262 -14.00 -20.92 -1.04
C HIS A 262 -15.44 -21.00 -1.54
N ALA A 263 -15.97 -19.95 -2.15
CA ALA A 263 -17.33 -19.89 -2.69
C ALA A 263 -17.44 -20.45 -4.11
N THR A 264 -16.37 -20.33 -4.92
CA THR A 264 -16.39 -20.72 -6.34
C THR A 264 -15.83 -22.12 -6.58
N THR A 265 -14.96 -22.62 -5.71
CA THR A 265 -14.37 -23.95 -5.85
C THR A 265 -15.16 -25.00 -5.07
N LYS A 266 -15.17 -26.25 -5.55
CA LYS A 266 -15.80 -27.40 -4.86
C LYS A 266 -14.94 -27.96 -3.72
N GLY A 267 -13.98 -27.17 -3.23
CA GLY A 267 -12.88 -27.62 -2.40
C GLY A 267 -11.79 -28.31 -3.22
N PHE A 268 -10.58 -28.31 -2.68
CA PHE A 268 -9.42 -28.97 -3.29
C PHE A 268 -8.43 -29.40 -2.21
N GLU A 269 -7.56 -30.34 -2.56
CA GLU A 269 -6.54 -30.87 -1.67
C GLU A 269 -5.16 -30.46 -2.20
N ILE A 270 -4.32 -29.88 -1.34
CA ILE A 270 -2.91 -29.62 -1.62
C ILE A 270 -2.08 -30.41 -0.61
N GLY A 271 -1.55 -31.57 -1.04
CA GLY A 271 -0.88 -32.49 -0.12
C GLY A 271 -1.87 -33.02 0.93
N GLU A 272 -1.56 -32.84 2.21
CA GLU A 272 -2.45 -33.21 3.33
C GLU A 272 -3.40 -32.08 3.75
N LEU A 273 -3.27 -30.89 3.14
CA LEU A 273 -4.11 -29.74 3.45
C LEU A 273 -5.40 -29.79 2.62
N ARG A 274 -6.52 -30.01 3.30
CA ARG A 274 -7.85 -30.03 2.68
C ARG A 274 -8.52 -28.67 2.78
N VAL A 275 -8.77 -28.04 1.64
CA VAL A 275 -9.52 -26.79 1.52
C VAL A 275 -10.98 -27.14 1.22
N MET A 276 -11.89 -26.76 2.12
CA MET A 276 -13.32 -27.05 1.98
C MET A 276 -14.08 -25.94 1.27
N ALA A 277 -15.06 -26.28 0.43
CA ALA A 277 -15.99 -25.31 -0.14
C ALA A 277 -16.96 -24.74 0.91
N LEU A 278 -17.36 -23.49 0.73
CA LEU A 278 -18.42 -22.84 1.51
C LEU A 278 -19.77 -22.99 0.77
N ASP A 279 -20.35 -24.18 0.82
CA ASP A 279 -21.58 -24.50 0.08
C ASP A 279 -22.87 -24.08 0.79
N ARG A 280 -22.81 -23.81 2.11
CA ARG A 280 -24.00 -23.40 2.88
C ARG A 280 -24.38 -21.94 2.55
N PRO A 281 -25.52 -21.69 1.86
CA PRO A 281 -25.82 -20.36 1.34
C PRO A 281 -25.98 -19.29 2.43
N LEU A 282 -26.61 -19.64 3.55
CA LEU A 282 -26.81 -18.73 4.69
C LEU A 282 -25.46 -18.31 5.31
N LEU A 283 -24.54 -19.26 5.48
CA LEU A 283 -23.25 -19.02 6.10
C LEU A 283 -22.35 -18.18 5.19
N LEU A 284 -22.33 -18.48 3.90
CA LEU A 284 -21.63 -17.67 2.90
C LEU A 284 -22.20 -16.25 2.84
N PHE A 285 -23.53 -16.10 2.87
CA PHE A 285 -24.19 -14.81 2.85
C PHE A 285 -23.82 -13.95 4.07
N VAL A 286 -23.90 -14.52 5.28
CA VAL A 286 -23.53 -13.80 6.52
C VAL A 286 -22.05 -13.43 6.53
N LEU A 287 -21.17 -14.34 6.09
CA LEU A 287 -19.74 -14.07 5.99
C LEU A 287 -19.47 -12.93 5.00
N LEU A 288 -20.05 -12.99 3.80
CA LEU A 288 -19.92 -11.94 2.78
C LEU A 288 -20.40 -10.58 3.30
N LEU A 289 -21.57 -10.55 3.95
CA LEU A 289 -22.12 -9.31 4.53
C LEU A 289 -21.14 -8.72 5.56
N GLY A 290 -20.64 -9.53 6.48
CA GLY A 290 -19.72 -9.09 7.53
C GLY A 290 -18.38 -8.61 6.97
N ILE A 291 -17.78 -9.37 6.07
CA ILE A 291 -16.49 -8.99 5.45
C ILE A 291 -16.65 -7.76 4.57
N THR A 292 -17.74 -7.63 3.81
CA THR A 292 -18.00 -6.44 2.98
C THR A 292 -18.14 -5.19 3.85
N ALA A 293 -18.84 -5.29 4.98
CA ALA A 293 -18.95 -4.17 5.92
C ALA A 293 -17.58 -3.77 6.51
N LEU A 294 -16.76 -4.74 6.91
CA LEU A 294 -15.40 -4.50 7.38
C LEU A 294 -14.52 -3.86 6.30
N ASN A 295 -14.57 -4.39 5.07
CA ASN A 295 -13.83 -3.88 3.92
C ASN A 295 -14.24 -2.45 3.57
N ALA A 296 -15.54 -2.15 3.56
CA ALA A 296 -16.06 -0.80 3.32
C ALA A 296 -15.58 0.18 4.40
N SER A 297 -15.65 -0.21 5.68
CA SER A 297 -15.14 0.63 6.78
C SER A 297 -13.66 0.96 6.62
N MET A 298 -12.85 -0.03 6.22
CA MET A 298 -11.42 0.18 5.97
C MET A 298 -11.16 1.04 4.75
N ALA A 299 -11.91 0.83 3.65
CA ALA A 299 -11.79 1.63 2.45
C ALA A 299 -12.10 3.10 2.72
N THR A 300 -13.19 3.41 3.44
CA THR A 300 -13.53 4.78 3.83
C THR A 300 -12.46 5.40 4.72
N ARG A 301 -11.96 4.65 5.72
CA ARG A 301 -10.97 5.16 6.66
C ARG A 301 -9.60 5.43 6.01
N PHE A 302 -9.21 4.64 5.02
CA PHE A 302 -7.90 4.70 4.36
C PHE A 302 -7.97 5.27 2.93
N ALA A 303 -9.07 5.92 2.55
CA ALA A 303 -9.29 6.44 1.20
C ALA A 303 -8.18 7.40 0.72
N LYS A 304 -7.62 8.20 1.65
CA LYS A 304 -6.58 9.20 1.38
C LYS A 304 -5.15 8.66 1.57
N GLU A 305 -5.01 7.41 2.01
CA GLU A 305 -3.71 6.83 2.34
C GLU A 305 -3.10 6.16 1.11
N GLU A 306 -1.82 6.44 0.86
CA GLU A 306 -1.09 5.79 -0.23
C GLU A 306 -1.04 4.28 0.00
N ASN A 307 -1.26 3.53 -1.07
CA ASN A 307 -1.15 2.09 -1.05
C ASN A 307 -0.50 1.57 -2.32
N TRP A 308 0.27 0.49 -2.17
CA TRP A 308 0.94 -0.26 -3.23
C TRP A 308 0.02 -0.72 -4.36
N PHE A 309 -1.27 -0.96 -4.11
CA PHE A 309 -2.22 -1.41 -5.12
C PHE A 309 -2.56 -0.27 -6.09
N SER A 310 -2.87 0.92 -5.55
CA SER A 310 -3.07 2.14 -6.33
C SER A 310 -1.79 2.55 -7.07
N LYS A 311 -0.62 2.47 -6.43
CA LYS A 311 0.67 2.72 -7.11
C LYS A 311 0.89 1.76 -8.29
N GLY A 312 0.54 0.49 -8.13
CA GLY A 312 0.64 -0.51 -9.19
C GLY A 312 -0.31 -0.24 -10.36
N LEU A 313 -1.55 0.17 -10.08
CA LEU A 313 -2.52 0.57 -11.11
C LEU A 313 -2.08 1.84 -11.85
N ASN A 314 -1.58 2.85 -11.13
CA ASN A 314 -1.05 4.07 -11.74
C ASN A 314 0.10 3.77 -12.73
N VAL A 315 0.99 2.82 -12.41
CA VAL A 315 2.07 2.38 -13.33
C VAL A 315 1.50 1.72 -14.59
N LEU A 316 0.35 1.07 -14.49
CA LEU A 316 -0.37 0.47 -15.62
C LEU A 316 -1.28 1.48 -16.35
N GLY A 317 -1.34 2.74 -15.91
CA GLY A 317 -2.18 3.79 -16.46
C GLY A 317 -3.67 3.65 -16.10
N LEU A 318 -3.98 2.97 -14.99
CA LEU A 318 -5.32 2.75 -14.44
C LEU A 318 -5.55 3.57 -13.17
#